data_AF-A0A946ZEM7-F1
#
_entry.id   AF-A0A946ZEM7-F1
#
_cell.length_a   1.000
_cell.length_b   1.000
_cell.length_c   1.000
_cell.angle_alpha   90.00
_cell.angle_beta   90.00
_cell.angle_gamma   90.00
#
_symmetry.space_group_name_H-M   'P 1'
#
loop_
_entity.id
_entity.type
_entity.pdbx_description
1 polymer ?
#
loop_
_entity_poly.entity_id
_entity_poly.type
_entity_poly.pdbx_seq_one_letter_code
_entity_poly.pdbx_strand_id
1 'polypeptide(L)'
;IGNIMPPSDSGNDDMDYDEYDENEVEEETNESEFKNDDFDESEEAGEVVDTLIVFDDLFVQYQDSIAALPEKEQKALENLRGMYVRMNINEPEKLFKMGIGMPFESFDDLKDIQKRVKEARDMNSKDSGVDQMTENSPFSGLMGNEDDDVRYEWSAHSFSRTTVVMRETDSIANAIKEMEQSDSEFNESFKESSYIISYSFPKRIKSTSVEGAVISEDRKSITYKASWFNFIADPRLLDIMIEFENE
;
A
#
# COMPACT_ATOMS: atom_id res chain seq x y z
N ILE A 1 5.54 12.80 -64.49
CA ILE A 1 5.09 14.18 -64.18
C ILE A 1 5.68 14.51 -62.81
N GLY A 2 6.50 15.52 -62.58
CA GLY A 2 7.14 16.50 -63.47
C GLY A 2 7.94 17.49 -62.59
N ASN A 3 9.11 17.97 -63.05
CA ASN A 3 10.08 18.73 -62.24
C ASN A 3 9.50 20.05 -61.66
N ILE A 4 10.15 20.72 -60.70
CA ILE A 4 11.25 21.70 -60.92
C ILE A 4 12.05 21.98 -59.62
N MET A 5 13.34 22.30 -59.79
CA MET A 5 14.35 22.71 -58.79
C MET A 5 15.47 23.49 -59.54
N PRO A 6 16.46 24.18 -58.91
CA PRO A 6 16.53 24.75 -57.56
C PRO A 6 16.29 26.29 -57.62
N PRO A 7 17.23 27.27 -57.50
CA PRO A 7 18.70 27.25 -57.39
C PRO A 7 19.23 27.54 -55.96
N SER A 8 20.52 27.90 -55.89
CA SER A 8 21.44 28.19 -54.77
C SER A 8 21.44 29.63 -54.20
N ASP A 9 21.91 29.77 -52.96
CA ASP A 9 23.13 30.57 -52.69
C ASP A 9 23.98 29.87 -51.59
N SER A 10 25.05 30.50 -51.09
CA SER A 10 26.28 29.84 -50.65
C SER A 10 26.87 30.33 -49.32
N GLY A 11 27.74 29.51 -48.70
CA GLY A 11 28.51 29.85 -47.51
C GLY A 11 29.10 28.62 -46.80
N ASN A 12 30.42 28.44 -46.88
CA ASN A 12 31.20 27.61 -45.95
C ASN A 12 31.74 28.51 -44.84
N ASP A 13 32.06 27.94 -43.68
CA ASP A 13 33.29 28.28 -42.96
C ASP A 13 33.78 27.03 -42.20
N ASP A 14 35.09 26.95 -41.97
CA ASP A 14 35.80 25.77 -41.46
C ASP A 14 36.42 26.01 -40.05
N MET A 15 36.95 24.92 -39.47
CA MET A 15 37.99 24.86 -38.43
C MET A 15 37.63 25.10 -36.95
N ASP A 16 37.65 23.99 -36.21
CA ASP A 16 38.65 23.65 -35.18
C ASP A 16 38.92 24.55 -33.96
N TYR A 17 38.83 23.88 -32.80
CA TYR A 17 39.62 23.98 -31.55
C TYR A 17 40.23 25.32 -31.12
N ASP A 18 39.97 25.68 -29.86
CA ASP A 18 41.04 26.15 -28.98
C ASP A 18 40.91 25.49 -27.59
N GLU A 19 42.05 25.28 -26.96
CA GLU A 19 42.28 24.48 -25.74
C GLU A 19 42.40 25.41 -24.52
N TYR A 20 41.75 25.09 -23.39
CA TYR A 20 42.00 25.77 -22.11
C TYR A 20 42.03 24.81 -20.92
N ASP A 21 42.94 25.14 -20.00
CA ASP A 21 43.66 24.22 -19.12
C ASP A 21 43.09 24.15 -17.69
N GLU A 22 43.59 23.18 -16.92
CA GLU A 22 43.18 22.81 -15.56
C GLU A 22 43.25 23.95 -14.54
N ASN A 23 42.37 23.93 -13.53
CA ASN A 23 42.60 24.55 -12.21
C ASN A 23 41.74 23.82 -11.13
N GLU A 24 42.22 22.64 -10.74
CA GLU A 24 42.31 22.16 -9.34
C GLU A 24 41.40 22.83 -8.28
N VAL A 25 40.31 22.14 -7.90
CA VAL A 25 39.80 22.14 -6.51
C VAL A 25 39.34 20.71 -6.18
N GLU A 26 39.99 20.08 -5.20
CA GLU A 26 39.51 18.85 -4.58
C GLU A 26 38.47 19.18 -3.49
N GLU A 27 37.28 18.58 -3.55
CA GLU A 27 36.44 18.34 -2.35
C GLU A 27 35.92 16.89 -2.39
N GLU A 28 36.09 16.17 -1.28
CA GLU A 28 35.85 14.73 -1.19
C GLU A 28 34.34 14.38 -1.07
N THR A 29 33.63 14.28 -2.18
CA THR A 29 32.31 13.61 -2.19
C THR A 29 32.48 12.09 -2.13
N ASN A 30 32.54 11.55 -0.90
CA ASN A 30 32.66 10.12 -0.63
C ASN A 30 31.34 9.38 -0.88
N GLU A 31 30.87 9.37 -2.13
CA GLU A 31 29.75 8.56 -2.58
C GLU A 31 30.21 7.11 -2.77
N SER A 32 29.56 6.18 -2.08
CA SER A 32 29.91 4.76 -2.15
C SER A 32 29.46 4.14 -3.48
N GLU A 33 30.41 3.90 -4.39
CA GLU A 33 30.19 3.24 -5.69
C GLU A 33 29.45 1.90 -5.54
N PHE A 34 28.14 1.87 -5.83
CA PHE A 34 27.45 0.63 -6.18
C PHE A 34 27.84 0.25 -7.60
N LYS A 35 28.83 -0.65 -7.73
CA LYS A 35 29.29 -1.13 -9.04
C LYS A 35 28.32 -2.12 -9.63
N ASN A 36 27.63 -1.67 -10.67
CA ASN A 36 26.90 -2.53 -11.60
C ASN A 36 27.88 -3.12 -12.62
N ASP A 37 28.63 -4.15 -12.21
CA ASP A 37 29.37 -5.01 -13.13
C ASP A 37 28.49 -6.22 -13.54
N ASP A 38 28.58 -6.62 -14.81
CA ASP A 38 27.98 -7.83 -15.41
C ASP A 38 26.45 -8.01 -15.28
N PHE A 39 25.68 -7.14 -15.97
CA PHE A 39 24.29 -7.45 -16.36
C PHE A 39 24.29 -8.40 -17.57
N ASP A 40 24.33 -9.72 -17.32
CA ASP A 40 24.22 -10.75 -18.37
C ASP A 40 22.83 -10.71 -19.02
N GLU A 41 22.76 -10.85 -20.35
CA GLU A 41 21.54 -10.58 -21.14
C GLU A 41 20.59 -11.80 -21.12
N SER A 42 20.05 -12.11 -19.95
CA SER A 42 19.01 -13.11 -19.75
C SER A 42 17.62 -12.47 -19.69
N GLU A 43 16.64 -13.09 -20.35
CA GLU A 43 15.22 -12.72 -20.21
C GLU A 43 14.73 -13.09 -18.80
N GLU A 44 14.98 -12.22 -17.81
CA GLU A 44 14.69 -12.54 -16.41
C GLU A 44 13.19 -12.80 -16.18
N ALA A 45 12.91 -13.91 -15.50
CA ALA A 45 11.56 -14.21 -15.04
C ALA A 45 11.20 -13.21 -13.93
N GLY A 46 10.11 -12.46 -14.13
CA GLY A 46 9.71 -11.32 -13.31
C GLY A 46 9.72 -11.57 -11.79
N GLU A 47 9.86 -10.49 -11.02
CA GLU A 47 10.33 -10.56 -9.65
C GLU A 47 9.40 -11.36 -8.71
N VAL A 48 10.03 -12.11 -7.79
CA VAL A 48 9.36 -12.82 -6.70
C VAL A 48 9.97 -12.39 -5.38
N VAL A 49 9.24 -11.55 -4.65
CA VAL A 49 9.68 -10.89 -3.42
C VAL A 49 8.74 -11.27 -2.27
N ASP A 50 9.29 -11.57 -1.10
CA ASP A 50 8.54 -11.74 0.15
C ASP A 50 9.26 -10.98 1.27
N THR A 51 8.68 -9.84 1.64
CA THR A 51 9.25 -8.86 2.55
C THR A 51 8.43 -8.82 3.83
N LEU A 52 9.09 -8.96 4.98
CA LEU A 52 8.51 -8.74 6.30
C LEU A 52 9.24 -7.59 6.99
N ILE A 53 8.49 -6.54 7.32
CA ILE A 53 8.95 -5.39 8.10
C ILE A 53 8.32 -5.49 9.49
N VAL A 54 9.15 -5.54 10.54
CA VAL A 54 8.71 -5.48 11.94
C VAL A 54 9.17 -4.14 12.50
N PHE A 55 8.24 -3.27 12.92
CA PHE A 55 8.60 -1.91 13.32
C PHE A 55 9.42 -1.87 14.62
N ASP A 56 9.18 -2.80 15.55
CA ASP A 56 10.01 -2.92 16.76
C ASP A 56 11.49 -3.21 16.46
N ASP A 57 11.78 -4.02 15.44
CA ASP A 57 13.16 -4.31 15.03
C ASP A 57 13.79 -3.09 14.34
N LEU A 58 13.02 -2.32 13.55
CA LEU A 58 13.48 -1.04 12.98
C LEU A 58 13.85 -0.02 14.08
N PHE A 59 13.08 0.05 15.18
CA PHE A 59 13.41 0.91 16.32
C PHE A 59 14.73 0.55 17.00
N VAL A 60 15.08 -0.73 17.05
CA VAL A 60 16.36 -1.20 17.61
C VAL A 60 17.50 -0.98 16.62
N GLN A 61 17.28 -1.24 15.33
CA GLN A 61 18.32 -1.15 14.30
C GLN A 61 18.69 0.29 13.92
N TYR A 62 17.71 1.19 13.88
CA TYR A 62 17.86 2.57 13.40
C TYR A 62 17.65 3.62 14.50
N GLN A 63 17.87 3.25 15.77
CA GLN A 63 17.61 4.11 16.94
C GLN A 63 18.17 5.53 16.79
N ASP A 64 19.45 5.66 16.44
CA ASP A 64 20.13 6.96 16.32
C ASP A 64 19.59 7.79 15.12
N SER A 65 19.29 7.14 14.00
CA SER A 65 18.69 7.78 12.83
C SER A 65 17.28 8.28 13.12
N ILE A 66 16.46 7.49 13.83
CA ILE A 66 15.10 7.86 14.25
C ILE A 66 15.17 9.02 15.25
N ALA A 67 16.11 9.00 16.20
CA ALA A 67 16.32 10.08 17.16
C ALA A 67 16.78 11.41 16.51
N ALA A 68 17.30 11.38 15.28
CA ALA A 68 17.66 12.55 14.50
C ALA A 68 16.49 13.16 13.68
N LEU A 69 15.35 12.45 13.54
CA LEU A 69 14.18 12.95 12.82
C LEU A 69 13.45 14.08 13.58
N PRO A 70 12.68 14.95 12.89
CA PRO A 70 11.77 15.90 13.55
C PRO A 70 10.76 15.24 14.48
N GLU A 71 10.36 15.92 15.57
CA GLU A 71 9.42 15.38 16.58
C GLU A 71 8.11 14.81 16.00
N LYS A 72 7.59 15.44 14.93
CA LYS A 72 6.38 14.99 14.23
C LYS A 72 6.56 13.58 13.65
N GLU A 73 7.73 13.31 13.08
CA GLU A 73 8.06 12.08 12.37
C GLU A 73 8.45 10.98 13.37
N GLN A 74 9.21 11.33 14.42
CA GLN A 74 9.45 10.42 15.56
C GLN A 74 8.14 9.91 16.15
N LYS A 75 7.18 10.82 16.40
CA LYS A 75 5.88 10.47 17.00
C LYS A 75 5.02 9.60 16.09
N ALA A 76 4.98 9.89 14.79
CA ALA A 76 4.18 9.11 13.84
C ALA A 76 4.83 7.75 13.52
N LEU A 77 6.16 7.62 13.59
CA LEU A 77 6.83 6.32 13.63
C LEU A 77 6.52 5.56 14.91
N GLU A 78 6.59 6.18 16.10
CA GLU A 78 6.29 5.50 17.38
C GLU A 78 4.84 4.99 17.42
N ASN A 79 3.93 5.65 16.70
CA ASN A 79 2.57 5.14 16.45
C ASN A 79 2.53 3.85 15.59
N LEU A 80 3.63 3.37 15.01
CA LEU A 80 3.77 2.05 14.37
C LEU A 80 4.39 0.99 15.29
N ARG A 81 4.75 1.32 16.54
CA ARG A 81 5.28 0.34 17.51
C ARG A 81 4.37 -0.88 17.66
N GLY A 82 4.96 -2.08 17.74
CA GLY A 82 4.23 -3.36 17.78
C GLY A 82 3.61 -3.80 16.46
N MET A 83 3.65 -2.99 15.39
CA MET A 83 3.09 -3.37 14.09
C MET A 83 4.11 -4.10 13.21
N TYR A 84 3.61 -4.85 12.24
CA TYR A 84 4.39 -5.42 11.15
C TYR A 84 3.63 -5.30 9.82
N VAL A 85 4.38 -5.23 8.73
CA VAL A 85 3.87 -5.29 7.34
C VAL A 85 4.52 -6.49 6.66
N ARG A 86 3.70 -7.34 6.03
CA ARG A 86 4.18 -8.33 5.08
C ARG A 86 3.69 -8.00 3.68
N MET A 87 4.61 -8.04 2.72
CA MET A 87 4.34 -7.82 1.30
C MET A 87 4.95 -8.97 0.51
N ASN A 88 4.13 -9.65 -0.30
CA ASN A 88 4.57 -10.69 -1.22
C ASN A 88 4.13 -10.33 -2.64
N ILE A 89 5.12 -10.19 -3.52
CA ILE A 89 4.97 -9.91 -4.96
C ILE A 89 5.45 -11.15 -5.72
N ASN A 90 4.71 -11.55 -6.75
CA ASN A 90 5.10 -12.58 -7.70
C ASN A 90 4.54 -12.16 -9.06
N GLU A 91 5.37 -11.51 -9.87
CA GLU A 91 4.97 -10.99 -11.18
C GLU A 91 4.55 -12.09 -12.17
N PRO A 92 5.24 -13.26 -12.26
CA PRO A 92 4.80 -14.39 -13.07
C PRO A 92 3.38 -14.90 -12.74
N GLU A 93 2.97 -14.85 -11.46
CA GLU A 93 1.59 -15.18 -11.04
C GLU A 93 0.63 -13.97 -11.07
N LYS A 94 1.12 -12.77 -11.44
CA LYS A 94 0.42 -11.48 -11.33
C LYS A 94 -0.16 -11.23 -9.94
N LEU A 95 0.58 -11.63 -8.91
CA LEU A 95 0.10 -11.70 -7.54
C LEU A 95 0.77 -10.62 -6.67
N PHE A 96 -0.05 -9.75 -6.11
CA PHE A 96 0.33 -8.83 -5.04
C PHE A 96 -0.48 -9.15 -3.78
N LYS A 97 0.20 -9.47 -2.68
CA LYS A 97 -0.38 -9.68 -1.34
C LYS A 97 0.29 -8.71 -0.36
N MET A 98 -0.49 -7.80 0.22
CA MET A 98 -0.04 -6.97 1.34
C MET A 98 -0.93 -7.23 2.55
N GLY A 99 -0.32 -7.28 3.74
CA GLY A 99 -1.03 -7.40 5.01
C GLY A 99 -0.30 -6.65 6.11
N ILE A 100 -1.05 -5.88 6.89
CA ILE A 100 -0.56 -5.20 8.10
C ILE A 100 -1.15 -5.92 9.32
N GLY A 101 -0.35 -6.11 10.36
CA GLY A 101 -0.81 -6.73 11.61
C GLY A 101 -0.11 -6.17 12.83
N MET A 102 -0.65 -6.51 14.00
CA MET A 102 -0.08 -6.25 15.32
C MET A 102 -0.67 -7.28 16.31
N PRO A 103 0.04 -7.64 17.39
CA PRO A 103 -0.58 -8.29 18.53
C PRO A 103 -1.54 -7.30 19.22
N PHE A 104 -2.62 -7.82 19.79
CA PHE A 104 -3.57 -7.08 20.61
C PHE A 104 -4.02 -7.95 21.79
N GLU A 105 -4.25 -7.33 22.94
CA GLU A 105 -4.87 -7.96 24.11
C GLU A 105 -6.38 -7.72 24.13
N SER A 106 -6.83 -6.62 23.54
CA SER A 106 -8.23 -6.19 23.54
C SER A 106 -8.70 -5.62 22.19
N PHE A 107 -10.01 -5.55 21.99
CA PHE A 107 -10.59 -4.87 20.82
C PHE A 107 -10.50 -3.33 20.90
N ASP A 108 -10.15 -2.75 22.06
CA ASP A 108 -9.88 -1.31 22.17
C ASP A 108 -8.56 -0.96 21.45
N ASP A 109 -7.56 -1.85 21.50
CA ASP A 109 -6.24 -1.69 20.88
C ASP A 109 -6.31 -1.53 19.35
N LEU A 110 -7.40 -2.02 18.74
CA LEU A 110 -7.64 -2.00 17.30
C LEU A 110 -8.40 -0.76 16.81
N LYS A 111 -8.97 0.07 17.71
CA LYS A 111 -9.85 1.20 17.32
C LYS A 111 -9.12 2.26 16.49
N ASP A 112 -7.93 2.67 16.93
CA ASP A 112 -7.14 3.69 16.24
C ASP A 112 -6.27 3.11 15.10
N ILE A 113 -6.37 1.83 14.73
CA ILE A 113 -5.40 1.19 13.81
C ILE A 113 -5.37 1.85 12.41
N GLN A 114 -6.51 2.24 11.86
CA GLN A 114 -6.59 2.94 10.57
C GLN A 114 -5.92 4.31 10.64
N LYS A 115 -6.10 5.03 11.74
CA LYS A 115 -5.46 6.32 12.01
C LYS A 115 -3.95 6.18 12.19
N ARG A 116 -3.48 5.15 12.92
CA ARG A 116 -2.04 4.83 13.08
C ARG A 116 -1.37 4.60 11.72
N VAL A 117 -2.02 3.83 10.84
CA VAL A 117 -1.56 3.63 9.45
C VAL A 117 -1.58 4.95 8.66
N LYS A 118 -2.64 5.78 8.79
CA LYS A 118 -2.72 7.06 8.09
C LYS A 118 -1.63 8.04 8.51
N GLU A 119 -1.39 8.21 9.81
CA GLU A 119 -0.38 9.15 10.31
C GLU A 119 1.04 8.82 9.80
N ALA A 120 1.37 7.53 9.67
CA ALA A 120 2.62 7.07 9.05
C ALA A 120 2.65 7.30 7.53
N ARG A 121 1.54 7.06 6.84
CA ARG A 121 1.40 7.31 5.39
C ARG A 121 1.54 8.79 5.05
N ASP A 122 0.96 9.67 5.87
CA ASP A 122 1.03 11.13 5.78
C ASP A 122 2.43 11.71 6.11
N MET A 123 3.41 10.86 6.46
CA MET A 123 4.84 11.20 6.46
C MET A 123 5.48 10.99 5.09
N ASN A 124 5.22 9.85 4.45
CA ASN A 124 5.97 9.39 3.27
C ASN A 124 5.59 10.15 1.98
N SER A 125 4.50 10.91 2.00
CA SER A 125 3.94 11.62 0.84
C SER A 125 4.64 12.94 0.44
N LYS A 126 5.86 13.21 0.93
CA LYS A 126 6.49 14.55 0.80
C LYS A 126 7.89 14.63 0.22
N ASP A 127 8.73 13.61 0.35
CA ASP A 127 10.13 13.64 -0.12
C ASP A 127 10.65 12.30 -0.68
N SER A 128 9.83 11.25 -0.75
CA SER A 128 10.21 9.97 -1.36
C SER A 128 9.45 9.73 -2.67
N GLY A 129 10.06 8.98 -3.60
CA GLY A 129 9.46 8.64 -4.89
C GLY A 129 8.26 7.67 -4.80
N VAL A 130 7.72 7.41 -3.61
CA VAL A 130 6.58 6.51 -3.36
C VAL A 130 5.25 7.23 -3.60
N ASP A 131 5.15 7.93 -4.74
CA ASP A 131 3.94 8.64 -5.16
C ASP A 131 2.75 7.65 -5.32
N GLN A 132 3.08 6.39 -5.62
CA GLN A 132 2.15 5.25 -5.65
C GLN A 132 1.49 4.92 -4.29
N MET A 133 1.83 5.59 -3.19
CA MET A 133 1.12 5.49 -1.90
C MET A 133 0.50 6.82 -1.43
N THR A 134 0.58 7.91 -2.19
CA THR A 134 -0.01 9.21 -1.82
C THR A 134 -1.54 9.17 -1.87
N GLU A 135 -2.19 10.21 -1.34
CA GLU A 135 -3.64 10.34 -1.17
C GLU A 135 -4.45 9.99 -2.44
N ASN A 136 -3.89 10.31 -3.62
CA ASN A 136 -4.49 10.10 -4.95
C ASN A 136 -4.22 8.73 -5.58
N SER A 137 -3.36 7.89 -4.99
CA SER A 137 -3.15 6.51 -5.46
C SER A 137 -4.33 5.62 -5.08
N PRO A 138 -4.72 4.61 -5.87
CA PRO A 138 -5.73 3.63 -5.43
C PRO A 138 -5.28 2.78 -4.23
N PHE A 139 -3.99 2.75 -3.88
CA PHE A 139 -3.52 2.26 -2.57
C PHE A 139 -4.12 3.05 -1.38
N SER A 140 -4.65 4.26 -1.61
CA SER A 140 -5.45 5.01 -0.63
C SER A 140 -6.69 4.23 -0.19
N GLY A 141 -7.41 3.65 -1.15
CA GLY A 141 -8.60 2.83 -0.88
C GLY A 141 -8.29 1.44 -0.29
N LEU A 142 -7.01 1.01 -0.24
CA LEU A 142 -6.63 -0.30 0.29
C LEU A 142 -6.67 -0.42 1.83
N MET A 143 -6.81 0.70 2.56
CA MET A 143 -6.85 0.72 4.04
C MET A 143 -8.18 1.22 4.63
N GLY A 144 -9.18 1.52 3.78
CA GLY A 144 -10.43 2.17 4.17
C GLY A 144 -10.32 3.69 4.28
N ASN A 145 -11.47 4.37 4.35
CA ASN A 145 -11.53 5.84 4.42
C ASN A 145 -11.35 6.34 5.87
N GLU A 146 -10.91 7.59 6.03
CA GLU A 146 -10.59 8.17 7.34
C GLU A 146 -11.82 8.49 8.23
N ASP A 147 -12.98 8.69 7.61
CA ASP A 147 -14.26 9.01 8.29
C ASP A 147 -15.07 7.78 8.74
N ASP A 148 -14.66 6.56 8.37
CA ASP A 148 -15.46 5.34 8.61
C ASP A 148 -15.11 4.71 9.98
N ASP A 149 -15.92 4.95 11.01
CA ASP A 149 -15.70 4.44 12.39
C ASP A 149 -16.03 2.93 12.49
N VAL A 150 -14.98 2.12 12.59
CA VAL A 150 -15.05 0.65 12.70
C VAL A 150 -15.12 0.21 14.16
N ARG A 151 -16.25 -0.39 14.53
CA ARG A 151 -16.53 -0.85 15.90
C ARG A 151 -16.55 -2.37 15.97
N TYR A 152 -15.93 -2.89 17.02
CA TYR A 152 -15.89 -4.31 17.34
C TYR A 152 -16.61 -4.55 18.67
N GLU A 153 -17.54 -5.51 18.71
CA GLU A 153 -18.17 -5.96 19.95
C GLU A 153 -17.91 -7.46 20.17
N TRP A 154 -17.60 -7.82 21.41
CA TRP A 154 -17.36 -9.21 21.81
C TRP A 154 -18.22 -9.60 23.01
N SER A 155 -18.85 -10.77 22.94
CA SER A 155 -19.62 -11.35 24.03
C SER A 155 -19.32 -12.84 24.20
N ALA A 156 -19.84 -13.46 25.26
CA ALA A 156 -19.72 -14.90 25.47
C ALA A 156 -20.39 -15.76 24.37
N HIS A 157 -21.31 -15.17 23.59
CA HIS A 157 -22.17 -15.84 22.61
C HIS A 157 -22.05 -15.25 21.18
N SER A 158 -21.34 -14.14 21.00
CA SER A 158 -21.29 -13.44 19.71
C SER A 158 -20.04 -12.57 19.53
N PHE A 159 -19.74 -12.29 18.27
CA PHE A 159 -18.81 -11.24 17.84
C PHE A 159 -19.50 -10.38 16.77
N SER A 160 -19.24 -9.08 16.75
CA SER A 160 -19.60 -8.20 15.64
C SER A 160 -18.42 -7.31 15.22
N ARG A 161 -18.33 -7.05 13.92
CA ARG A 161 -17.65 -5.88 13.35
C ARG A 161 -18.71 -5.09 12.60
N THR A 162 -18.81 -3.79 12.88
CA THR A 162 -19.75 -2.86 12.24
C THR A 162 -19.06 -1.56 11.85
N THR A 163 -19.39 -0.98 10.69
CA THR A 163 -18.77 0.23 10.15
C THR A 163 -19.78 1.38 10.10
N VAL A 164 -19.52 2.45 10.85
CA VAL A 164 -20.32 3.67 10.81
C VAL A 164 -19.72 4.61 9.77
N VAL A 165 -20.28 4.55 8.56
CA VAL A 165 -19.93 5.45 7.45
C VAL A 165 -20.34 6.87 7.79
N MET A 166 -19.37 7.79 7.96
CA MET A 166 -19.64 9.22 8.14
C MET A 166 -19.42 10.05 6.86
N ARG A 167 -18.88 9.45 5.79
CA ARG A 167 -18.71 10.07 4.46
C ARG A 167 -20.03 10.60 3.90
N GLU A 168 -19.99 11.78 3.28
CA GLU A 168 -21.11 12.30 2.49
C GLU A 168 -21.31 11.48 1.20
N THR A 169 -22.57 11.26 0.81
CA THR A 169 -22.94 10.43 -0.37
C THR A 169 -22.22 10.86 -1.65
N ASP A 170 -22.01 12.17 -1.83
CA ASP A 170 -21.39 12.74 -3.03
C ASP A 170 -19.87 12.46 -3.08
N SER A 171 -19.20 12.30 -1.93
CA SER A 171 -17.81 11.84 -1.85
C SER A 171 -17.68 10.41 -2.39
N ILE A 172 -18.57 9.52 -1.97
CA ILE A 172 -18.62 8.12 -2.43
C ILE A 172 -18.86 8.06 -3.94
N ALA A 173 -19.82 8.86 -4.44
CA ALA A 173 -20.13 8.93 -5.87
C ALA A 173 -18.96 9.46 -6.72
N ASN A 174 -18.22 10.46 -6.22
CA ASN A 174 -17.03 10.97 -6.91
C ASN A 174 -15.89 9.96 -6.92
N ALA A 175 -15.59 9.30 -5.79
CA ALA A 175 -14.53 8.29 -5.72
C ALA A 175 -14.77 7.10 -6.67
N ILE A 176 -16.01 6.60 -6.76
CA ILE A 176 -16.39 5.57 -7.74
C ILE A 176 -16.14 6.07 -9.15
N LYS A 177 -16.65 7.27 -9.48
CA LYS A 177 -16.54 7.87 -10.82
C LYS A 177 -15.10 8.14 -11.22
N GLU A 178 -14.23 8.56 -10.31
CA GLU A 178 -12.80 8.78 -10.58
C GLU A 178 -12.07 7.45 -10.84
N MET A 179 -12.43 6.37 -10.13
CA MET A 179 -11.94 5.03 -10.45
C MET A 179 -12.44 4.49 -11.79
N GLU A 180 -13.70 4.78 -12.16
CA GLU A 180 -14.30 4.40 -13.44
C GLU A 180 -13.76 5.22 -14.63
N GLN A 181 -13.37 6.48 -14.42
CA GLN A 181 -12.84 7.38 -15.45
C GLN A 181 -11.31 7.33 -15.57
N SER A 182 -10.62 6.61 -14.68
CA SER A 182 -9.19 6.34 -14.76
C SER A 182 -8.93 5.10 -15.61
N ASP A 183 -8.73 5.32 -16.91
CA ASP A 183 -8.28 4.31 -17.90
C ASP A 183 -6.79 3.93 -17.73
N SER A 184 -6.30 3.87 -16.48
CA SER A 184 -4.94 3.41 -16.18
C SER A 184 -4.89 1.88 -16.13
N GLU A 185 -3.85 1.29 -16.71
CA GLU A 185 -3.57 -0.17 -16.63
C GLU A 185 -3.49 -0.67 -15.18
N PHE A 186 -3.09 0.23 -14.28
CA PHE A 186 -3.15 0.06 -12.83
C PHE A 186 -4.59 -0.15 -12.33
N ASN A 187 -5.53 0.76 -12.64
CA ASN A 187 -6.93 0.59 -12.25
C ASN A 187 -7.56 -0.67 -12.87
N GLU A 188 -7.25 -0.99 -14.13
CA GLU A 188 -7.71 -2.24 -14.76
C GLU A 188 -7.31 -3.47 -13.94
N SER A 189 -6.06 -3.51 -13.46
CA SER A 189 -5.51 -4.59 -12.64
C SER A 189 -6.18 -4.67 -11.24
N PHE A 190 -6.63 -3.55 -10.69
CA PHE A 190 -7.32 -3.51 -9.39
C PHE A 190 -8.85 -3.70 -9.48
N LYS A 191 -9.50 -3.55 -10.65
CA LYS A 191 -10.95 -3.81 -10.83
C LYS A 191 -11.36 -5.24 -10.44
N GLU A 192 -10.51 -6.25 -10.68
CA GLU A 192 -10.74 -7.65 -10.26
C GLU A 192 -10.19 -8.00 -8.87
N SER A 193 -9.45 -7.08 -8.23
CA SER A 193 -8.86 -7.30 -6.91
C SER A 193 -9.91 -7.41 -5.80
N SER A 194 -9.54 -8.03 -4.68
CA SER A 194 -10.47 -8.38 -3.61
C SER A 194 -9.78 -8.59 -2.27
N TYR A 195 -10.43 -8.17 -1.20
CA TYR A 195 -10.05 -8.54 0.15
C TYR A 195 -10.42 -10.00 0.42
N ILE A 196 -9.52 -10.73 1.07
CA ILE A 196 -9.81 -12.00 1.73
C ILE A 196 -9.79 -11.71 3.23
N ILE A 197 -10.97 -11.70 3.84
CA ILE A 197 -11.14 -11.45 5.26
C ILE A 197 -11.15 -12.81 5.94
N SER A 198 -10.29 -13.01 6.94
CA SER A 198 -10.27 -14.23 7.74
C SER A 198 -10.24 -13.89 9.23
N TYR A 199 -11.18 -14.42 9.98
CA TYR A 199 -11.21 -14.35 11.45
C TYR A 199 -11.01 -15.73 12.04
N SER A 200 -10.33 -15.82 13.18
CA SER A 200 -10.12 -17.06 13.94
C SER A 200 -10.43 -16.81 15.41
N PHE A 201 -11.24 -17.68 16.01
CA PHE A 201 -11.79 -17.48 17.35
C PHE A 201 -11.42 -18.62 18.31
N PRO A 202 -11.35 -18.37 19.63
CA PRO A 202 -11.18 -19.44 20.61
C PRO A 202 -12.42 -20.37 20.67
N LYS A 203 -13.61 -19.83 20.34
CA LYS A 203 -14.92 -20.50 20.36
C LYS A 203 -15.33 -21.00 18.97
N ARG A 204 -16.29 -21.93 18.93
CA ARG A 204 -16.88 -22.42 17.67
C ARG A 204 -17.97 -21.50 17.15
N ILE A 205 -17.94 -21.25 15.84
CA ILE A 205 -18.89 -20.46 15.06
C ILE A 205 -20.16 -21.30 14.82
N LYS A 206 -21.28 -20.85 15.39
CA LYS A 206 -22.62 -21.40 15.16
C LYS A 206 -23.18 -20.94 13.81
N SER A 207 -23.11 -19.63 13.55
CA SER A 207 -23.66 -18.97 12.36
C SER A 207 -22.93 -17.66 12.06
N THR A 208 -23.20 -17.08 10.89
CA THR A 208 -22.64 -15.80 10.40
C THR A 208 -23.70 -15.02 9.63
N SER A 209 -23.59 -13.70 9.59
CA SER A 209 -24.40 -12.83 8.72
C SER A 209 -23.93 -12.79 7.26
N VAL A 210 -22.71 -13.25 6.97
CA VAL A 210 -22.10 -13.15 5.64
C VAL A 210 -22.43 -14.39 4.80
N GLU A 211 -23.24 -14.21 3.75
CA GLU A 211 -23.55 -15.25 2.78
C GLU A 211 -22.30 -15.70 2.01
N GLY A 212 -22.19 -16.99 1.72
CA GLY A 212 -21.03 -17.56 1.00
C GLY A 212 -19.72 -17.65 1.80
N ALA A 213 -19.70 -17.21 3.06
CA ALA A 213 -18.52 -17.34 3.92
C ALA A 213 -18.18 -18.80 4.25
N VAL A 214 -16.91 -19.16 4.15
CA VAL A 214 -16.40 -20.51 4.39
C VAL A 214 -16.01 -20.65 5.86
N ILE A 215 -16.69 -21.53 6.59
CA ILE A 215 -16.33 -21.92 7.95
C ILE A 215 -15.41 -23.15 7.90
N SER A 216 -14.31 -23.10 8.66
CA SER A 216 -13.34 -24.17 8.84
C SER A 216 -13.91 -25.45 9.48
N GLU A 217 -13.22 -26.59 9.30
CA GLU A 217 -13.68 -27.91 9.79
C GLU A 217 -13.80 -27.99 11.33
N ASP A 218 -12.89 -27.35 12.08
CA ASP A 218 -12.97 -27.29 13.55
C ASP A 218 -14.01 -26.26 14.06
N ARG A 219 -14.52 -25.45 13.11
CA ARG A 219 -15.46 -24.33 13.23
C ARG A 219 -14.95 -23.14 14.01
N LYS A 220 -13.63 -22.93 14.12
CA LYS A 220 -13.05 -21.77 14.82
C LYS A 220 -12.70 -20.61 13.92
N SER A 221 -12.37 -20.87 12.67
CA SER A 221 -12.05 -19.85 11.67
C SER A 221 -13.16 -19.72 10.61
N ILE A 222 -13.32 -18.51 10.09
CA ILE A 222 -14.22 -18.15 8.99
C ILE A 222 -13.50 -17.23 8.01
N THR A 223 -13.69 -17.48 6.72
CA THR A 223 -13.07 -16.71 5.63
C THR A 223 -14.13 -16.31 4.60
N TYR A 224 -14.12 -15.04 4.17
CA TYR A 224 -14.96 -14.54 3.08
C TYR A 224 -14.18 -13.58 2.17
N LYS A 225 -14.70 -13.38 0.96
CA LYS A 225 -14.07 -12.55 -0.08
C LYS A 225 -14.98 -11.36 -0.39
N ALA A 226 -14.45 -10.14 -0.30
CA ALA A 226 -15.14 -8.92 -0.71
C ALA A 226 -14.43 -8.29 -1.91
N SER A 227 -15.18 -7.85 -2.92
CA SER A 227 -14.61 -7.07 -4.03
C SER A 227 -14.01 -5.78 -3.49
N TRP A 228 -12.79 -5.46 -3.92
CA TRP A 228 -12.08 -4.23 -3.52
C TRP A 228 -12.82 -2.98 -4.00
N PHE A 229 -13.27 -2.99 -5.26
CA PHE A 229 -14.06 -1.91 -5.85
C PHE A 229 -15.36 -1.67 -5.09
N ASN A 230 -16.11 -2.75 -4.78
CA ASN A 230 -17.35 -2.63 -4.02
C ASN A 230 -17.13 -2.13 -2.58
N PHE A 231 -16.01 -2.48 -1.94
CA PHE A 231 -15.67 -2.01 -0.59
C PHE A 231 -15.49 -0.48 -0.51
N ILE A 232 -14.90 0.14 -1.53
CA ILE A 232 -14.73 1.61 -1.55
C ILE A 232 -16.09 2.32 -1.67
N ALA A 233 -17.02 1.72 -2.42
CA ALA A 233 -18.41 2.17 -2.51
C ALA A 233 -19.15 1.96 -1.17
N ASP A 234 -19.04 0.77 -0.56
CA ASP A 234 -19.68 0.46 0.73
C ASP A 234 -18.74 -0.35 1.67
N PRO A 235 -18.12 0.29 2.67
CA PRO A 235 -17.18 -0.38 3.57
C PRO A 235 -17.88 -1.33 4.55
N ARG A 236 -19.21 -1.23 4.67
CA ARG A 236 -20.04 -2.17 5.46
C ARG A 236 -20.08 -3.56 4.83
N LEU A 237 -19.55 -3.75 3.61
CA LEU A 237 -19.30 -5.08 3.05
C LEU A 237 -18.25 -5.89 3.84
N LEU A 238 -17.49 -5.25 4.74
CA LEU A 238 -16.63 -5.93 5.71
C LEU A 238 -17.33 -6.16 7.06
N ASP A 239 -18.58 -5.75 7.22
CA ASP A 239 -19.33 -5.95 8.47
C ASP A 239 -19.77 -7.41 8.59
N ILE A 240 -19.68 -7.92 9.81
CA ILE A 240 -19.97 -9.32 10.11
C ILE A 240 -20.51 -9.44 11.52
N MET A 241 -21.57 -10.25 11.67
CA MET A 241 -22.07 -10.72 12.94
C MET A 241 -21.92 -12.24 12.99
N ILE A 242 -21.38 -12.75 14.08
CA ILE A 242 -21.16 -14.17 14.34
C ILE A 242 -21.88 -14.54 15.64
N GLU A 243 -22.62 -15.64 15.61
CA GLU A 243 -23.02 -16.34 16.83
C GLU A 243 -22.02 -17.47 17.11
N PHE A 244 -21.68 -17.66 18.38
CA PHE A 244 -20.94 -18.83 18.83
C PHE A 244 -21.89 -19.96 19.24
N GLU A 245 -21.36 -21.19 19.27
CA GLU A 245 -22.06 -22.30 19.90
C GLU A 245 -22.14 -22.09 21.42
N ASN A 246 -23.27 -22.45 22.03
CA ASN A 246 -23.38 -22.48 23.48
C ASN A 246 -22.56 -23.66 24.01
N GLU A 247 -21.71 -23.39 25.00
CA GLU A 247 -20.90 -24.38 25.74
C GLU A 247 -21.71 -25.09 26.84
#